data_AF-A6BK91-F1
#
_entry.id   AF-A6BK91-F1
#
_cell.length_a   1.000
_cell.length_b   1.000
_cell.length_c   1.000
_cell.angle_alpha   90.00
_cell.angle_beta   90.00
_cell.angle_gamma   90.00
#
_symmetry.space_group_name_H-M   'P 1'
#
loop_
_entity.id
_entity.type
_entity.pdbx_description
1 polymer ?
#
loop_
_entity_poly.entity_id
_entity_poly.type
_entity_poly.pdbx_seq_one_letter_code
_entity_poly.pdbx_strand_id
1 'polypeptide(L)'
;MLSMIIDNISSFMYSKLLVIILIGAGVYFTIRTSFPQVRLFHSACKAVMEKPDDEDVVSSFQALMVSTASRVGTGNIVGVSSAICIGVY
;
A
#
# COMPACT_ATOMS: atom_id res chain seq x y z
N MET A 1 -1.48 27.87 23.30
CA MET A 1 -0.55 28.35 22.26
C MET A 1 0.30 27.23 21.68
N LEU A 2 0.98 26.42 22.50
CA LEU A 2 1.76 25.26 22.03
C LEU A 2 0.91 24.23 21.26
N SER A 3 -0.28 23.90 21.78
CA SER A 3 -1.21 22.96 21.12
C SER A 3 -1.64 23.45 19.74
N MET A 4 -1.89 24.76 19.57
CA MET A 4 -2.24 25.34 18.25
C MET A 4 -1.10 25.23 17.24
N ILE A 5 0.15 25.38 17.69
CA ILE A 5 1.33 25.22 16.83
C ILE A 5 1.48 23.76 16.41
N ILE A 6 1.32 22.82 17.35
CA ILE A 6 1.39 21.38 17.09
C ILE A 6 0.26 20.94 16.15
N ASP A 7 -0.97 21.44 16.34
CA ASP A 7 -2.11 21.11 15.49
C ASP A 7 -1.96 21.67 14.08
N ASN A 8 -1.43 22.88 13.92
CA ASN A 8 -1.16 23.46 12.60
C ASN A 8 -0.09 22.67 11.82
N ILE A 9 1.00 22.29 12.48
CA ILE A 9 2.06 21.48 11.85
C ILE A 9 1.51 20.09 11.51
N SER A 10 0.79 19.46 12.43
CA SER A 10 0.21 18.13 12.22
C SER A 10 -0.79 18.16 11.06
N SER A 11 -1.71 19.13 11.03
CA SER A 11 -2.68 19.29 9.94
C SER A 11 -1.98 19.52 8.60
N PHE A 12 -0.94 20.35 8.56
CA PHE A 12 -0.18 20.56 7.32
C PHE A 12 0.52 19.29 6.81
N MET A 13 1.11 18.50 7.71
CA MET A 13 1.77 17.23 7.35
C MET A 13 0.77 16.16 6.89
N TYR A 14 -0.35 15.99 7.60
CA TYR A 14 -1.35 14.94 7.34
C TYR A 14 -2.44 15.32 6.34
N SER A 15 -2.51 16.59 5.89
CA SER A 15 -3.54 17.06 4.95
C SER A 15 -3.31 16.54 3.53
N LYS A 16 -2.65 17.31 2.67
CA LYS A 16 -2.47 16.98 1.25
C LYS A 16 -1.02 16.75 0.88
N LEU A 17 -0.08 17.24 1.70
CA LEU A 17 1.35 17.16 1.42
C LEU A 17 1.83 15.71 1.36
N LEU A 18 1.54 14.92 2.39
CA LEU A 18 1.95 13.52 2.45
C LEU A 18 1.34 12.71 1.31
N VAL A 19 0.06 12.93 0.99
CA VAL A 19 -0.64 12.27 -0.12
C VAL A 19 0.04 12.56 -1.46
N ILE A 20 0.33 13.84 -1.74
CA ILE A 20 1.00 14.26 -2.99
C ILE A 20 2.39 13.63 -3.10
N ILE A 21 3.16 13.63 -2.02
CA ILE A 21 4.51 13.05 -2.00
C ILE A 21 4.46 11.53 -2.24
N LEU A 22 3.55 10.81 -1.59
CA LEU A 22 3.42 9.36 -1.77
C LEU A 22 3.00 8.99 -3.20
N ILE A 23 2.02 9.70 -3.76
CA ILE A 23 1.59 9.48 -5.15
C ILE A 23 2.73 9.80 -6.11
N GLY A 24 3.39 10.94 -5.94
CA GLY A 24 4.53 11.36 -6.76
C GLY A 24 5.68 10.36 -6.72
N ALA A 25 6.05 9.88 -5.53
CA ALA A 25 7.07 8.84 -5.38
C ALA A 25 6.66 7.54 -6.07
N GLY A 26 5.41 7.09 -5.91
CA GLY A 26 4.88 5.89 -6.56
C GLY A 26 4.93 5.97 -8.09
N VAL A 27 4.51 7.10 -8.66
CA VAL A 27 4.56 7.34 -10.12
C VAL A 27 6.01 7.41 -10.60
N TYR A 28 6.87 8.13 -9.89
CA TYR A 28 8.29 8.24 -10.22
C TYR A 28 8.97 6.87 -10.27
N PHE A 29 8.81 6.05 -9.20
CA PHE A 29 9.38 4.72 -9.17
C PHE A 29 8.78 3.80 -10.23
N THR A 30 7.47 3.91 -10.48
CA THR A 30 6.78 3.16 -11.55
C THR A 30 7.39 3.41 -12.92
N ILE A 31 7.58 4.68 -13.29
CA ILE A 31 8.14 5.04 -14.61
C ILE A 31 9.62 4.65 -14.69
N ARG A 32 10.40 4.96 -13.64
CA ARG A 32 11.84 4.66 -13.59
C ARG A 32 12.13 3.16 -13.70
N THR A 33 11.28 2.31 -13.11
CA THR A 33 11.45 0.84 -13.13
C THR A 33 10.75 0.17 -14.31
N SER A 34 10.16 0.96 -15.22
CA SER A 34 9.45 0.52 -16.43
C SER A 34 8.22 -0.36 -16.12
N PHE A 35 7.35 0.13 -15.24
CA PHE A 35 6.07 -0.50 -14.88
C PHE A 35 6.21 -1.97 -14.41
N PRO A 36 6.98 -2.22 -13.33
CA PRO A 36 7.27 -3.55 -12.85
C PRO A 36 6.01 -4.30 -12.44
N GLN A 37 4.99 -3.62 -11.91
CA GLN A 37 3.71 -4.22 -11.56
C GLN A 37 3.00 -4.89 -12.75
N VAL A 38 3.26 -4.49 -13.99
CA VAL A 38 2.73 -5.14 -15.19
C VAL A 38 3.74 -6.12 -15.77
N ARG A 39 5.00 -5.67 -15.96
CA ARG A 39 6.05 -6.48 -16.59
C ARG A 39 6.38 -7.76 -15.80
N LEU A 40 6.39 -7.68 -14.48
CA LEU A 40 6.79 -8.78 -13.59
C LEU A 40 5.60 -9.50 -12.97
N PHE A 41 4.35 -9.12 -13.28
CA PHE A 41 3.16 -9.71 -12.65
C PHE A 41 3.13 -11.23 -12.81
N HIS A 42 3.30 -11.71 -14.05
CA HIS A 42 3.28 -13.13 -14.35
C HIS A 42 4.41 -13.89 -13.63
N SER A 43 5.62 -13.33 -13.64
CA SER A 43 6.77 -13.93 -12.94
C SER A 43 6.57 -13.96 -11.43
N ALA A 44 5.97 -12.91 -10.86
CA ALA A 44 5.65 -12.84 -9.44
C ALA A 44 4.59 -13.88 -9.05
N CYS A 45 3.51 -14.04 -9.84
CA CYS A 45 2.53 -15.09 -9.62
C CYS A 45 3.17 -16.48 -9.65
N LYS A 46 4.07 -16.73 -10.62
CA LYS A 46 4.79 -18.00 -10.70
C LYS A 46 5.68 -18.24 -9.47
N ALA A 47 6.44 -17.24 -9.02
CA ALA A 47 7.32 -17.34 -7.86
C ALA A 47 6.56 -17.56 -6.54
N VAL A 48 5.36 -16.98 -6.43
CA VAL A 48 4.48 -17.20 -5.27
C VAL A 48 3.92 -18.62 -5.23
N MET A 49 3.68 -19.24 -6.39
CA MET A 49 3.18 -20.62 -6.51
C MET A 49 4.28 -21.69 -6.43
N GLU A 50 5.55 -21.27 -6.36
CA GLU A 50 6.69 -22.19 -6.27
C GLU A 50 6.73 -22.89 -4.91
N LYS A 51 7.06 -24.17 -4.90
CA LYS A 51 7.12 -24.97 -3.67
C LYS A 51 8.40 -24.62 -2.92
N PRO A 52 8.36 -24.53 -1.58
CA PRO A 52 9.58 -24.36 -0.79
C PRO A 52 10.48 -25.60 -0.95
N ASP A 53 11.79 -25.38 -1.01
CA ASP A 53 12.79 -26.44 -1.16
C ASP A 53 12.94 -27.31 0.12
N ASP A 54 12.53 -26.78 1.28
CA ASP A 54 12.57 -27.44 2.59
C ASP A 54 11.23 -27.30 3.31
N GLU A 55 10.84 -28.34 4.07
CA GLU A 55 9.56 -28.36 4.81
C GLU A 55 9.50 -27.36 5.97
N ASP A 56 10.66 -26.96 6.50
CA ASP A 56 10.78 -26.00 7.61
C ASP A 56 10.79 -24.52 7.15
N VAL A 57 10.73 -24.26 5.84
CA VAL A 57 10.79 -22.90 5.28
C VAL A 57 9.40 -22.38 4.94
N VAL A 58 9.07 -21.20 5.46
CA VAL A 58 7.82 -20.49 5.14
C VAL A 58 7.74 -20.24 3.64
N SER A 59 6.66 -20.69 3.00
CA SER A 59 6.52 -20.57 1.55
C SER A 59 6.33 -19.11 1.10
N SER A 60 6.73 -18.79 -0.13
CA SER A 60 6.51 -17.47 -0.74
C SER A 60 5.03 -17.06 -0.72
N PHE A 61 4.11 -18.03 -0.88
CA PHE A 61 2.67 -17.81 -0.71
C PHE A 61 2.27 -17.49 0.73
N GLN A 62 2.79 -18.22 1.71
CA GLN A 62 2.51 -17.93 3.12
C GLN A 62 3.00 -16.55 3.52
N ALA A 63 4.22 -16.16 3.11
CA ALA A 63 4.76 -14.82 3.37
C ALA A 63 3.87 -13.72 2.75
N LEU A 64 3.39 -13.94 1.51
CA LEU A 64 2.45 -13.04 0.85
C LEU A 64 1.13 -12.93 1.63
N MET A 65 0.56 -14.06 2.05
CA MET A 65 -0.70 -14.10 2.80
C MET A 65 -0.57 -13.39 4.15
N VAL A 66 0.51 -13.62 4.89
CA VAL A 66 0.80 -12.92 6.15
C VAL A 66 0.94 -11.41 5.93
N SER A 67 1.69 -10.99 4.90
CA SER A 67 1.81 -9.57 4.57
C SER A 67 0.50 -8.95 4.06
N THR A 68 -0.40 -9.73 3.46
CA THR A 68 -1.70 -9.25 2.99
C THR A 68 -2.66 -9.12 4.16
N ALA A 69 -2.68 -10.11 5.05
CA ALA A 69 -3.49 -10.08 6.27
C ALA A 69 -3.16 -8.88 7.17
N SER A 70 -1.88 -8.45 7.23
CA SER A 70 -1.49 -7.28 8.01
C SER A 70 -1.93 -5.94 7.40
N ARG A 71 -2.20 -5.89 6.09
CA ARG A 71 -2.60 -4.67 5.36
C ARG A 71 -4.10 -4.61 5.06
N VAL A 72 -4.78 -5.76 5.04
CA VAL A 72 -6.23 -5.86 4.85
C VAL A 72 -6.91 -5.75 6.21
N GLY A 73 -7.73 -4.72 6.40
CA GLY A 73 -8.47 -4.54 7.64
C GLY A 73 -9.69 -3.65 7.46
N THR A 74 -10.36 -3.33 8.57
CA THR A 74 -11.58 -2.51 8.62
C THR A 74 -11.40 -1.16 7.93
N GLY A 75 -10.18 -0.60 7.97
CA GLY A 75 -9.84 0.65 7.28
C GLY A 75 -10.07 0.62 5.78
N ASN A 76 -9.81 -0.51 5.09
CA ASN A 76 -10.06 -0.61 3.65
C ASN A 76 -11.57 -0.64 3.35
N ILE A 77 -12.36 -1.30 4.19
CA ILE A 77 -13.82 -1.39 4.03
C ILE A 77 -14.48 -0.03 4.29
N VAL A 78 -14.16 0.58 5.44
CA VAL A 78 -14.70 1.90 5.83
C VAL A 78 -14.22 2.99 4.86
N GLY A 79 -12.97 2.93 4.43
CA GLY A 79 -12.39 3.87 3.49
C GLY A 79 -13.10 3.83 2.14
N VAL A 80 -13.31 2.64 1.56
CA VAL A 80 -14.03 2.48 0.30
C VAL A 80 -15.49 2.92 0.44
N SER A 81 -16.18 2.48 1.51
CA SER A 81 -17.57 2.90 1.78
C SER A 81 -17.69 4.42 1.88
N SER A 82 -16.81 5.06 2.65
CA SER A 82 -16.78 6.52 2.80
C SER A 82 -16.45 7.23 1.48
N ALA A 83 -15.52 6.70 0.68
CA ALA A 83 -15.18 7.27 -0.62
C ALA A 83 -16.37 7.20 -1.61
N ILE A 84 -17.15 6.12 -1.59
CA ILE A 84 -18.38 6.01 -2.38
C ILE A 84 -19.42 7.00 -1.86
N CYS A 85 -19.67 7.05 -0.55
CA CYS A 85 -20.66 7.95 0.03
C CYS A 85 -20.34 9.43 -0.20
N ILE A 86 -19.08 9.83 -0.03
CA ILE A 86 -18.62 11.23 -0.20
C ILE A 86 -18.47 11.57 -1.69
N GLY A 87 -18.03 10.64 -2.53
CA GLY A 87 -17.77 10.89 -3.95
C GLY A 87 -19.02 10.86 -4.85
N VAL A 88 -20.14 10.34 -4.36
CA VAL A 88 -21.43 10.30 -5.08
C VAL A 88 -22.31 11.53 -4.76
N TYR A 89 -21.97 12.32 -3.73
CA TYR A 89 -22.57 13.62 -3.41
C TYR A 89 -21.65 14.77 -3.84
#